data_AF-A0ABD6E9S1-F1
#
_entry.id   AF-A0ABD6E9S1-F1
#
_cell.length_a   1.000
_cell.length_b   1.000
_cell.length_c   1.000
_cell.angle_alpha   90.00
_cell.angle_beta   90.00
_cell.angle_gamma   90.00
#
_symmetry.space_group_name_H-M   'P 1'
#
loop_
_entity.id
_entity.type
_entity.pdbx_description
1 polymer ?
#
loop_
_entity_poly.entity_id
_entity_poly.type
_entity_poly.pdbx_seq_one_letter_code
_entity_poly.pdbx_strand_id
1 'polypeptide(L)'
;MTVTYTLEVSHARFWGFPKLLIKWRGSVYRLLYREAIVFIVAYYFVAMIYRYVLSSVFQRSFEQLALACDGFTSVVPITFLMGFYVSLIAQRWWDQYNSIPWPDKTAIMISAYVHGNDERGRQIRRTLVRYLNQLFVLTFLNTSPVIKKRFPTNEHLVSAGLMTENEFNELENVVAPHGNWYRYLHIS
;
A
#
# COMPACT_ATOMS: atom_id res chain seq x y z
N MET A 1 -1.09 6.54 0.61
CA MET A 1 -1.20 7.56 1.67
C MET A 1 -2.20 7.04 2.69
N THR A 2 -1.81 6.95 3.96
CA THR A 2 -2.66 6.48 5.06
C THR A 2 -3.65 7.57 5.49
N VAL A 3 -4.84 7.17 5.94
CA VAL A 3 -5.88 8.09 6.43
C VAL A 3 -6.27 7.67 7.84
N THR A 4 -5.86 8.44 8.83
CA THR A 4 -6.20 8.19 10.24
C THR A 4 -7.51 8.89 10.57
N TYR A 5 -8.46 8.16 11.14
CA TYR A 5 -9.74 8.69 11.64
C TYR A 5 -10.09 8.15 13.04
N THR A 6 -9.14 7.53 13.72
CA THR A 6 -9.32 6.88 15.04
C THR A 6 -9.94 7.82 16.09
N LEU A 7 -9.53 9.09 16.11
CA LEU A 7 -10.07 10.08 17.05
C LEU A 7 -11.53 10.45 16.73
N GLU A 8 -11.92 10.43 15.45
CA GLU A 8 -13.28 10.79 15.03
C GLU A 8 -14.32 9.74 15.45
N VAL A 9 -13.89 8.50 15.69
CA VAL A 9 -14.72 7.35 16.09
C VAL A 9 -14.45 6.88 17.52
N SER A 10 -13.77 7.68 18.35
CA SER A 10 -13.43 7.30 19.72
C SER A 10 -14.65 7.17 20.65
N HIS A 11 -15.76 7.85 20.33
CA HIS A 11 -17.02 7.77 21.07
C HIS A 11 -18.17 7.33 20.15
N ALA A 12 -18.99 6.40 20.64
CA ALA A 12 -20.22 5.98 19.97
C ALA A 12 -21.29 7.08 20.08
N ARG A 13 -21.34 7.96 19.08
CA ARG A 13 -22.39 8.99 18.91
C ARG A 13 -23.33 8.59 17.78
N PHE A 14 -24.58 9.05 17.83
CA PHE A 14 -25.57 8.82 16.76
C PHE A 14 -25.04 9.24 15.38
N TRP A 15 -24.33 10.37 15.30
CA TRP A 15 -23.68 10.87 14.08
C TRP A 15 -22.21 10.45 13.92
N GLY A 16 -21.76 9.39 14.59
CA GLY A 16 -20.36 8.91 14.51
C GLY A 16 -19.99 8.42 13.10
N PHE A 17 -20.55 7.28 12.69
CA PHE A 17 -20.26 6.69 11.37
C PHE A 17 -20.80 7.49 10.18
N PRO A 18 -22.02 8.06 10.20
CA PRO A 18 -22.53 8.82 9.06
C PRO A 18 -21.64 10.02 8.69
N LYS A 19 -20.97 10.63 9.67
CA LYS A 19 -20.00 11.71 9.42
C LYS A 19 -18.81 11.27 8.55
N LEU A 20 -18.40 10.00 8.62
CA LEU A 20 -17.30 9.46 7.80
C LEU A 20 -17.67 9.36 6.31
N LEU A 21 -18.96 9.21 5.98
CA LEU A 21 -19.41 9.16 4.58
C LEU A 21 -19.18 10.49 3.85
N ILE A 22 -19.13 11.61 4.58
CA ILE A 22 -18.90 12.93 3.97
C ILE A 22 -17.40 13.14 3.64
N LYS A 23 -16.50 12.30 4.16
CA LYS A 23 -15.06 12.44 3.96
C LYS A 23 -14.68 12.10 2.52
N TRP A 24 -13.86 12.92 1.87
CA TRP A 24 -13.37 12.66 0.50
C TRP A 24 -12.02 11.93 0.45
N ARG A 25 -11.09 12.26 1.36
CA ARG A 25 -9.74 11.70 1.36
C ARG A 25 -9.78 10.26 1.88
N GLY A 26 -9.48 9.31 0.98
CA GLY A 26 -9.46 7.88 1.31
C GLY A 26 -10.86 7.24 1.40
N SER A 27 -11.90 7.92 0.91
CA SER A 27 -13.24 7.35 0.86
C SER A 27 -13.48 6.54 -0.40
N VAL A 28 -14.51 5.70 -0.35
CA VAL A 28 -14.97 4.86 -1.45
C VAL A 28 -15.33 5.70 -2.68
N TYR A 29 -15.88 6.90 -2.50
CA TYR A 29 -16.22 7.79 -3.60
C TYR A 29 -15.00 8.18 -4.44
N ARG A 30 -13.89 8.56 -3.78
CA ARG A 30 -12.65 8.90 -4.49
C ARG A 30 -12.04 7.70 -5.21
N LEU A 31 -12.29 6.48 -4.72
CA LEU A 31 -11.81 5.25 -5.34
C LEU A 31 -12.65 4.85 -6.57
N LEU A 32 -13.99 4.98 -6.48
CA LEU A 32 -14.92 4.44 -7.49
C LEU A 32 -15.52 5.47 -8.45
N TYR A 33 -15.25 6.78 -8.30
CA TYR A 33 -15.96 7.80 -9.10
C TYR A 33 -15.76 7.63 -10.61
N ARG A 34 -14.59 7.16 -11.07
CA ARG A 34 -14.32 6.99 -12.51
C ARG A 34 -15.13 5.83 -13.08
N GLU A 35 -15.10 4.70 -12.37
CA GLU A 35 -15.82 3.48 -12.69
C GLU A 35 -17.32 3.72 -12.63
N ALA A 36 -17.80 4.44 -11.62
CA ALA A 36 -19.20 4.82 -11.48
C ALA A 36 -19.67 5.73 -12.62
N ILE A 37 -18.87 6.73 -13.02
CA ILE A 37 -19.20 7.59 -14.17
C ILE A 37 -19.28 6.76 -15.45
N VAL A 38 -18.32 5.87 -15.70
CA VAL A 38 -18.34 4.99 -16.89
C VAL A 38 -19.59 4.10 -16.88
N PHE A 39 -19.93 3.51 -15.75
CA PHE A 39 -21.14 2.69 -15.60
C PHE A 39 -22.42 3.48 -15.86
N ILE A 40 -22.54 4.67 -15.26
CA ILE A 40 -23.71 5.56 -15.43
C ILE A 40 -23.85 5.98 -16.90
N VAL A 41 -22.76 6.38 -17.54
CA VAL A 41 -22.76 6.76 -18.96
C VAL A 41 -23.17 5.58 -19.83
N ALA A 42 -22.60 4.40 -19.61
CA ALA A 42 -22.97 3.20 -20.37
C ALA A 42 -24.45 2.82 -20.17
N TYR A 43 -24.94 2.87 -18.92
CA TYR A 43 -26.33 2.59 -18.59
C TYR A 43 -27.28 3.56 -19.32
N TYR A 44 -27.03 4.87 -19.21
CA TYR A 44 -27.86 5.85 -19.89
C TYR A 44 -27.71 5.79 -21.41
N PHE A 45 -26.54 5.45 -21.93
CA PHE A 45 -26.36 5.23 -23.37
C PHE A 45 -27.26 4.10 -23.89
N VAL A 46 -27.29 2.95 -23.21
CA VAL A 46 -28.20 1.85 -23.55
C VAL A 46 -29.67 2.30 -23.39
N ALA A 47 -30.00 3.03 -22.33
CA ALA A 47 -31.35 3.53 -22.11
C ALA A 47 -31.81 4.52 -23.21
N MET A 48 -30.91 5.36 -23.72
CA MET A 48 -31.19 6.29 -24.81
C MET A 48 -31.41 5.53 -26.13
N ILE A 49 -30.59 4.51 -26.42
CA ILE A 49 -30.79 3.64 -27.59
C ILE A 49 -32.16 2.97 -27.53
N TYR A 50 -32.50 2.37 -26.39
CA TYR A 50 -33.79 1.72 -26.18
C TYR A 50 -34.97 2.68 -26.39
N ARG A 51 -34.91 3.89 -25.83
CA ARG A 51 -36.02 4.85 -25.87
C ARG A 51 -36.17 5.58 -27.21
N TYR A 52 -35.07 5.97 -27.85
CA TYR A 52 -35.11 6.91 -28.98
C TYR A 52 -34.71 6.31 -30.33
N VAL A 53 -33.97 5.20 -30.34
CA VAL A 53 -33.44 4.60 -31.58
C VAL A 53 -34.20 3.32 -31.94
N LEU A 54 -34.59 2.53 -30.95
CA LEU A 54 -35.12 1.20 -31.15
C LEU A 54 -36.62 1.23 -31.54
N SER A 55 -36.97 0.54 -32.63
CA SER A 55 -38.38 0.37 -33.03
C SER A 55 -39.15 -0.56 -32.07
N SER A 56 -40.48 -0.47 -32.06
CA SER A 56 -41.37 -1.25 -31.17
C SER A 56 -41.18 -2.78 -31.25
N VAL A 57 -40.78 -3.30 -32.41
CA VAL A 57 -40.50 -4.75 -32.58
C VAL A 57 -39.20 -5.14 -31.86
N PHE A 58 -38.13 -4.37 -32.07
CA PHE A 58 -36.82 -4.62 -31.44
C PHE A 58 -36.82 -4.33 -29.93
N GLN A 59 -37.67 -3.41 -29.45
CA GLN A 59 -37.87 -3.17 -28.01
C GLN A 59 -38.33 -4.42 -27.27
N ARG A 60 -39.29 -5.18 -27.82
CA ARG A 60 -39.76 -6.43 -27.21
C ARG A 60 -38.65 -7.47 -27.08
N SER A 61 -37.80 -7.60 -28.11
CA SER A 61 -36.63 -8.50 -28.04
C SER A 61 -35.60 -8.03 -27.00
N PHE A 62 -35.39 -6.72 -26.87
CA PHE A 62 -34.51 -6.17 -25.84
C PHE A 62 -35.05 -6.40 -24.42
N GLU A 63 -36.36 -6.25 -24.20
CA GLU A 63 -37.01 -6.55 -22.92
C GLU A 63 -36.82 -8.01 -22.52
N GLN A 64 -36.99 -8.95 -23.46
CA GLN A 64 -36.73 -10.37 -23.22
C GLN A 64 -35.26 -10.65 -22.86
N LEU A 65 -34.32 -9.98 -23.53
CA LEU A 65 -32.89 -10.08 -23.20
C LEU A 65 -32.60 -9.53 -21.80
N ALA A 66 -33.18 -8.38 -21.44
CA ALA A 66 -32.99 -7.78 -20.12
C ALA A 66 -33.49 -8.69 -18.99
N LEU A 67 -34.66 -9.31 -19.17
CA LEU A 67 -35.19 -10.31 -18.24
C LEU A 67 -34.30 -11.55 -18.15
N ALA A 68 -33.74 -12.01 -19.26
CA ALA A 68 -32.78 -13.12 -19.25
C ALA A 68 -31.51 -12.76 -18.46
N CYS A 69 -30.95 -11.56 -18.65
CA CYS A 69 -29.79 -11.06 -17.92
C CYS A 69 -30.05 -10.92 -16.40
N ASP A 70 -31.23 -10.47 -16.00
CA ASP A 70 -31.63 -10.37 -14.59
C ASP A 70 -31.61 -11.75 -13.92
N GLY A 71 -32.14 -12.77 -14.61
CA GLY A 71 -32.09 -14.16 -14.17
C GLY A 71 -30.67 -14.64 -13.83
N PHE A 72 -29.67 -14.31 -14.66
CA PHE A 72 -28.27 -14.69 -14.41
C PHE A 72 -27.63 -13.95 -13.23
N THR A 73 -28.10 -12.74 -12.89
CA THR A 73 -27.55 -11.95 -11.78
C THR A 73 -27.81 -12.64 -10.42
N SER A 74 -28.90 -13.40 -10.31
CA SER A 74 -29.27 -14.14 -9.10
C SER A 74 -28.44 -15.40 -8.83
N VAL A 75 -27.77 -15.95 -9.85
CA VAL A 75 -27.14 -17.28 -9.79
C VAL A 75 -25.76 -17.25 -9.11
N VAL A 76 -25.06 -16.11 -9.13
CA VAL A 76 -23.70 -16.00 -8.59
C VAL A 76 -23.72 -15.29 -7.24
N PRO A 77 -23.38 -15.96 -6.13
CA PRO A 77 -23.27 -15.32 -4.81
C PRO A 77 -21.96 -14.52 -4.71
N ILE A 78 -21.85 -13.46 -5.50
CA ILE A 78 -20.66 -12.59 -5.57
C ILE A 78 -20.31 -12.05 -4.17
N THR A 79 -21.33 -11.70 -3.38
CA THR A 79 -21.16 -11.18 -2.01
C THR A 79 -20.39 -12.14 -1.11
N PHE A 80 -20.63 -13.45 -1.23
CA PHE A 80 -19.97 -14.45 -0.40
C PHE A 80 -18.48 -14.58 -0.76
N LEU A 81 -18.19 -14.73 -2.05
CA LEU A 81 -16.81 -14.80 -2.56
C LEU A 81 -16.03 -13.52 -2.24
N MET A 82 -16.66 -12.36 -2.41
CA MET A 82 -16.08 -11.07 -2.09
C MET A 82 -15.75 -10.96 -0.59
N GLY A 83 -16.63 -11.46 0.28
CA GLY A 83 -16.40 -11.48 1.73
C GLY A 83 -15.13 -12.23 2.12
N PHE A 84 -14.93 -13.44 1.59
CA PHE A 84 -13.70 -14.20 1.85
C PHE A 84 -12.46 -13.54 1.26
N TYR A 85 -12.56 -13.06 0.03
CA TYR A 85 -11.44 -12.41 -0.65
C TYR A 85 -10.98 -11.16 0.09
N VAL A 86 -11.92 -10.29 0.49
CA VAL A 86 -11.62 -9.07 1.26
C VAL A 86 -11.02 -9.42 2.63
N SER A 87 -11.54 -10.44 3.31
CA SER A 87 -11.02 -10.89 4.61
C SER A 87 -9.56 -11.35 4.49
N LEU A 88 -9.23 -12.14 3.45
CA LEU A 88 -7.86 -12.58 3.19
C LEU A 88 -6.92 -11.40 2.90
N ILE A 89 -7.37 -10.42 2.09
CA ILE A 89 -6.56 -9.23 1.81
C ILE A 89 -6.32 -8.42 3.07
N ALA A 90 -7.36 -8.18 3.87
CA ALA A 90 -7.25 -7.41 5.11
C ALA A 90 -6.26 -8.06 6.08
N GLN A 91 -6.31 -9.39 6.21
CA GLN A 91 -5.36 -10.16 7.02
C GLN A 91 -3.93 -9.97 6.51
N ARG A 92 -3.68 -10.21 5.22
CA ARG A 92 -2.34 -10.06 4.62
C ARG A 92 -1.80 -8.64 4.72
N TRP A 93 -2.67 -7.63 4.59
CA TRP A 93 -2.30 -6.23 4.75
C TRP A 93 -1.84 -5.95 6.19
N TRP A 94 -2.56 -6.46 7.18
CA TRP A 94 -2.20 -6.29 8.59
C TRP A 94 -0.89 -7.03 8.93
N ASP A 95 -0.72 -8.25 8.41
CA ASP A 95 0.52 -9.02 8.59
C ASP A 95 1.74 -8.32 7.98
N GLN A 96 1.58 -7.70 6.79
CA GLN A 96 2.62 -6.86 6.20
C GLN A 96 2.96 -5.65 7.07
N TYR A 97 1.96 -4.98 7.64
CA TYR A 97 2.17 -3.85 8.55
C TYR A 97 2.94 -4.28 9.81
N ASN A 98 2.56 -5.41 10.43
CA ASN A 98 3.23 -5.94 11.61
C ASN A 98 4.64 -6.48 11.31
N SER A 99 4.91 -6.86 10.07
CA SER A 99 6.24 -7.33 9.64
C SER A 99 7.22 -6.19 9.37
N ILE A 100 6.78 -4.92 9.41
CA ILE A 100 7.69 -3.77 9.29
C ILE A 100 8.61 -3.76 10.51
N PRO A 101 9.93 -3.90 10.33
CA PRO A 101 10.86 -3.89 11.44
C PRO A 101 11.04 -2.45 11.97
N TRP A 102 10.79 -2.26 13.26
CA TRP A 102 10.98 -0.98 13.95
C TRP A 102 12.38 -0.93 14.57
N PRO A 103 13.15 0.16 14.39
CA PRO A 103 14.52 0.26 14.88
C PRO A 103 14.63 0.35 16.41
N ASP A 104 13.54 0.73 17.08
CA ASP A 104 13.48 1.14 18.48
C ASP A 104 14.08 0.10 19.44
N LYS A 105 13.64 -1.16 19.32
CA LYS A 105 14.11 -2.25 20.21
C LYS A 105 15.61 -2.51 20.04
N THR A 106 16.08 -2.58 18.79
CA THR A 106 17.49 -2.84 18.50
C THR A 106 18.36 -1.63 18.86
N ALA A 107 17.87 -0.40 18.69
CA ALA A 107 18.58 0.81 19.08
C ALA A 107 18.76 0.90 20.61
N ILE A 108 17.73 0.55 21.39
CA ILE A 108 17.83 0.45 22.85
C ILE A 108 18.86 -0.60 23.25
N MET A 109 18.86 -1.76 22.58
CA MET A 109 19.83 -2.82 22.82
C MET A 109 21.27 -2.36 22.52
N ILE A 110 21.50 -1.71 21.38
CA ILE A 110 22.80 -1.13 21.03
C ILE A 110 23.24 -0.10 22.09
N SER A 111 22.31 0.74 22.56
CA SER A 111 22.61 1.74 23.60
C SER A 111 22.97 1.12 24.94
N ALA A 112 22.38 -0.03 25.30
CA ALA A 112 22.62 -0.70 26.57
C ALA A 112 23.94 -1.49 26.58
N TYR A 113 24.25 -2.18 25.48
CA TYR A 113 25.40 -3.10 25.42
C TYR A 113 26.68 -2.49 24.85
N VAL A 114 26.60 -1.43 24.04
CA VAL A 114 27.80 -0.74 23.52
C VAL A 114 28.21 0.37 24.48
N HIS A 115 29.08 0.01 25.42
CA HIS A 115 29.65 0.93 26.41
C HIS A 115 30.69 1.87 25.79
N GLY A 116 31.07 2.92 26.54
CA GLY A 116 32.03 3.94 26.12
C GLY A 116 31.37 5.31 25.97
N ASN A 117 31.80 6.25 26.81
CA ASN A 117 31.39 7.66 26.74
C ASN A 117 32.39 8.53 25.95
N ASP A 118 33.35 7.88 25.33
CA ASP A 118 34.36 8.44 24.45
C ASP A 118 33.81 8.59 23.02
N GLU A 119 34.55 9.34 22.20
CA GLU A 119 34.17 9.59 20.81
C GLU A 119 34.01 8.29 20.01
N ARG A 120 34.88 7.30 20.26
CA ARG A 120 34.83 6.01 19.60
C ARG A 120 33.56 5.23 19.96
N GLY A 121 33.20 5.13 21.24
CA GLY A 121 31.94 4.51 21.67
C GLY A 121 30.71 5.18 21.05
N ARG A 122 30.72 6.52 20.95
CA ARG A 122 29.67 7.28 20.27
C ARG A 122 29.58 6.95 18.78
N GLN A 123 30.72 6.88 18.08
CA GLN A 123 30.77 6.54 16.66
C GLN A 123 30.24 5.12 16.41
N ILE A 124 30.64 4.12 17.21
CA ILE A 124 30.16 2.73 17.07
C ILE A 124 28.63 2.66 17.19
N ARG A 125 28.04 3.27 18.23
CA ARG A 125 26.57 3.29 18.41
C ARG A 125 25.85 3.92 17.22
N ARG A 126 26.35 5.05 16.71
CA ARG A 126 25.75 5.74 15.55
C ARG A 126 25.87 4.91 14.27
N THR A 127 27.01 4.27 14.05
CA THR A 127 27.24 3.43 12.87
C THR A 127 26.35 2.20 12.87
N LEU A 128 26.19 1.51 14.01
CA LEU A 128 25.30 0.34 14.11
C LEU A 128 23.83 0.69 13.84
N VAL A 129 23.34 1.79 14.40
CA VAL A 129 21.96 2.26 14.13
C VAL A 129 21.81 2.69 12.67
N ARG A 130 22.82 3.32 12.07
CA ARG A 130 22.80 3.70 10.66
C ARG A 130 22.76 2.48 9.73
N TYR A 131 23.55 1.44 10.00
CA TYR A 131 23.50 0.18 9.25
C TYR A 131 22.12 -0.48 9.31
N LEU A 132 21.47 -0.44 10.47
CA LEU A 132 20.10 -0.93 10.62
C LEU A 132 19.11 -0.13 9.76
N ASN A 133 19.21 1.20 9.77
CA ASN A 133 18.36 2.06 8.92
C ASN A 133 18.64 1.84 7.43
N GLN A 134 19.90 1.67 7.05
CA GLN A 134 20.31 1.40 5.67
C GLN A 134 19.73 0.07 5.17
N LEU A 135 19.80 -0.99 5.97
CA LEU A 135 19.17 -2.28 5.68
C LEU A 135 17.66 -2.14 5.42
N PHE A 136 16.97 -1.34 6.24
CA PHE A 136 15.53 -1.09 6.05
C PHE A 136 15.25 -0.40 4.73
N VAL A 137 15.98 0.68 4.43
CA VAL A 137 15.76 1.44 3.19
C VAL A 137 15.99 0.56 1.97
N LEU A 138 17.06 -0.22 1.94
CA LEU A 138 17.37 -1.13 0.83
C LEU A 138 16.31 -2.23 0.65
N THR A 139 15.80 -2.77 1.76
CA THR A 139 14.67 -3.71 1.73
C THR A 139 13.44 -3.05 1.12
N PHE A 140 13.15 -1.82 1.53
CA PHE A 140 12.02 -1.05 1.01
C PHE A 140 12.19 -0.53 -0.42
N LEU A 141 13.41 -0.40 -0.94
CA LEU A 141 13.61 -0.04 -2.35
C LEU A 141 13.07 -1.10 -3.31
N ASN A 142 13.05 -2.36 -2.89
CA ASN A 142 12.54 -3.46 -3.71
C ASN A 142 11.03 -3.68 -3.51
N THR A 143 10.49 -3.34 -2.34
CA THR A 143 9.09 -3.64 -1.99
C THR A 143 8.16 -2.44 -2.07
N SER A 144 8.67 -1.21 -1.87
CA SER A 144 7.87 0.02 -1.82
C SER A 144 8.21 0.97 -2.98
N PRO A 145 7.28 1.21 -3.92
CA PRO A 145 7.50 2.14 -5.02
C PRO A 145 7.68 3.58 -4.54
N VAL A 146 7.11 3.94 -3.38
CA VAL A 146 7.25 5.28 -2.79
C VAL A 146 8.69 5.52 -2.36
N ILE A 147 9.33 4.53 -1.74
CA ILE A 147 10.73 4.63 -1.30
C ILE A 147 11.65 4.54 -2.51
N LYS A 148 11.36 3.67 -3.48
CA LYS A 148 12.09 3.62 -4.77
C LYS A 148 12.05 4.92 -5.55
N LYS A 149 10.93 5.64 -5.53
CA LYS A 149 10.83 6.97 -6.15
C LYS A 149 11.66 8.04 -5.39
N ARG A 150 11.81 7.89 -4.07
CA ARG A 150 12.61 8.80 -3.24
C ARG A 150 14.10 8.58 -3.38
N PHE A 151 14.55 7.32 -3.49
CA PHE A 151 15.95 6.98 -3.73
C PHE A 151 16.07 6.05 -4.94
N PRO A 152 16.02 6.58 -6.18
CA PRO A 152 16.04 5.76 -7.39
C PRO A 152 17.36 5.01 -7.61
N THR A 153 18.48 5.61 -7.20
CA THR A 153 19.82 5.02 -7.29
C THR A 153 20.47 4.95 -5.90
N ASN A 154 21.45 4.06 -5.75
CA ASN A 154 22.20 3.92 -4.50
C ASN A 154 22.97 5.21 -4.14
N GLU A 155 23.38 6.02 -5.12
CA GLU A 155 23.98 7.34 -4.89
C GLU A 155 23.06 8.28 -4.09
N HIS A 156 21.74 8.18 -4.28
CA HIS A 156 20.78 8.97 -3.50
C HIS A 156 20.80 8.58 -2.01
N LEU A 157 21.22 7.36 -1.67
CA LEU A 157 21.41 6.92 -0.28
C LEU A 157 22.66 7.55 0.33
N VAL A 158 23.72 7.69 -0.46
CA VAL A 158 24.96 8.38 -0.07
C VAL A 158 24.69 9.86 0.15
N SER A 159 24.05 10.53 -0.81
CA SER A 159 23.69 11.95 -0.69
C SER A 159 22.74 12.23 0.48
N ALA A 160 21.91 11.26 0.86
CA ALA A 160 21.00 11.38 2.00
C ALA A 160 21.69 11.11 3.35
N GLY A 161 22.97 10.74 3.36
CA GLY A 161 23.73 10.41 4.57
C GLY A 161 23.31 9.08 5.21
N LEU A 162 22.58 8.23 4.48
CA LEU A 162 22.22 6.89 4.94
C LEU A 162 23.37 5.89 4.74
N MET A 163 24.23 6.16 3.77
CA MET A 163 25.38 5.33 3.38
C MET A 163 26.61 6.23 3.23
N THR A 164 27.79 5.73 3.59
CA THR A 164 29.05 6.44 3.32
C THR A 164 29.60 6.06 1.94
N GLU A 165 30.46 6.89 1.35
CA GLU A 165 31.11 6.58 0.06
C GLU A 165 31.91 5.27 0.13
N ASN A 166 32.60 5.02 1.25
CA ASN A 166 33.33 3.77 1.46
C ASN A 166 32.41 2.56 1.43
N GLU A 167 31.27 2.61 2.14
CA GLU A 167 30.29 1.52 2.14
C GLU A 167 29.62 1.30 0.80
N PHE A 168 29.45 2.37 0.01
CA PHE A 168 28.94 2.27 -1.34
C PHE A 168 29.90 1.49 -2.24
N ASN A 169 31.20 1.82 -2.18
CA ASN A 169 32.23 1.11 -2.92
C ASN A 169 32.32 -0.37 -2.48
N GLU A 170 32.29 -0.65 -1.18
CA GLU A 170 32.25 -2.02 -0.65
C GLU A 170 31.03 -2.79 -1.16
N LEU A 171 29.84 -2.16 -1.19
CA LEU A 171 28.61 -2.80 -1.69
C LEU A 171 28.73 -3.20 -3.17
N GLU A 172 29.33 -2.34 -3.99
CA GLU A 172 29.51 -2.58 -5.42
C GLU A 172 30.49 -3.72 -5.69
N ASN A 173 31.52 -3.85 -4.84
CA ASN A 173 32.52 -4.91 -4.92
C ASN A 173 31.97 -6.30 -4.50
N VAL A 174 30.90 -6.36 -3.69
CA VAL A 174 30.28 -7.63 -3.30
C VAL A 174 29.51 -8.22 -4.48
N VAL A 175 30.11 -9.21 -5.15
CA VAL A 175 29.45 -9.98 -6.22
C VAL A 175 28.47 -10.97 -5.58
N ALA A 176 27.16 -10.68 -5.68
CA ALA A 176 26.11 -11.62 -5.29
C ALA A 176 25.14 -11.89 -6.44
N PRO A 177 24.74 -13.15 -6.68
CA PRO A 177 23.82 -13.52 -7.76
C PRO A 177 22.37 -13.06 -7.51
N HIS A 178 22.03 -12.65 -6.28
CA HIS A 178 20.68 -12.21 -5.89
C HIS A 178 20.67 -10.78 -5.33
N GLY A 179 19.46 -10.26 -5.06
CA GLY A 179 19.21 -8.84 -4.76
C GLY A 179 20.03 -8.26 -3.61
N ASN A 180 20.37 -6.97 -3.72
CA ASN A 180 21.40 -6.31 -2.92
C ASN A 180 21.04 -6.06 -1.44
N TRP A 181 19.82 -6.42 -0.99
CA TRP A 181 19.31 -6.02 0.31
C TRP A 181 19.98 -6.75 1.49
N TYR A 182 20.40 -8.01 1.33
CA TYR A 182 21.09 -8.76 2.40
C TYR A 182 22.60 -8.57 2.40
N ARG A 183 23.18 -7.92 1.38
CA ARG A 183 24.65 -7.76 1.24
C ARG A 183 25.28 -7.06 2.45
N TYR A 184 24.56 -6.16 3.11
CA TYR A 184 25.04 -5.45 4.30
C TYR A 184 25.12 -6.28 5.58
N LEU A 185 24.45 -7.44 5.65
CA LEU A 185 24.62 -8.37 6.78
C LEU A 185 25.99 -9.04 6.77
N HIS A 186 26.72 -8.99 5.66
CA HIS A 186 28.06 -9.58 5.51
C HIS A 186 29.21 -8.57 5.65
N ILE A 187 28.92 -7.26 5.70
CA ILE A 187 29.93 -6.18 5.76
C ILE A 187 30.26 -5.80 7.23
N SER A 188 29.70 -6.52 8.21
CA SER A 188 29.94 -6.33 9.65
C SER A 188 31.06 -7.19 10.21
#